data_AF-A0AAU8T521-F1
#
_entry.id   AF-A0AAU8T521-F1
#
_cell.length_a   1.000
_cell.length_b   1.000
_cell.length_c   1.000
_cell.angle_alpha   90.00
_cell.angle_beta   90.00
_cell.angle_gamma   90.00
#
_symmetry.space_group_name_H-M   'P 1'
#
loop_
_entity.id
_entity.type
_entity.pdbx_description
1 polymer ?
#
loop_
_entity_poly.entity_id
_entity_poly.type
_entity_poly.pdbx_seq_one_letter_code
_entity_poly.pdbx_strand_id
1 'polypeptide(L)' 'MREARDATLAMPTLILPSVQVNIRGGEFPPAEENGISYLKIPLNAL' A
#
# COMPACT_ATOMS: atom_id res chain seq x y z
N MET A 1 26.96 3.18 4.01
CA MET A 1 26.20 4.13 4.87
C MET A 1 24.70 4.04 4.67
N ARG A 2 24.19 3.97 3.43
CA ARG A 2 22.73 3.93 3.15
C ARG A 2 22.03 2.65 3.61
N GLU A 3 22.56 1.49 3.25
CA GLU A 3 21.97 0.17 3.58
C GLU A 3 21.83 -0.05 5.09
N ALA A 4 22.85 0.33 5.86
CA ALA A 4 22.85 0.20 7.32
C ALA A 4 21.75 1.05 7.98
N ARG A 5 21.40 2.20 7.40
CA ARG A 5 20.29 3.04 7.87
C ARG A 5 18.95 2.40 7.49
N ASP A 6 18.80 1.99 6.24
CA ASP A 6 17.53 1.46 5.72
C ASP A 6 17.08 0.20 6.47
N ALA A 7 18.03 -0.65 6.89
CA ALA A 7 17.76 -1.86 7.69
C ALA A 7 17.14 -1.58 9.07
N THR A 8 17.24 -0.36 9.59
CA THR A 8 16.70 0.02 10.91
C THR A 8 15.33 0.69 10.85
N LEU A 9 14.83 0.98 9.65
CA LEU A 9 13.59 1.74 9.49
C LEU A 9 12.38 0.81 9.53
N ALA A 10 11.37 1.24 10.29
CA ALA A 10 10.06 0.61 10.26
C ALA A 10 9.32 0.92 8.95
N MET A 11 8.37 0.05 8.60
CA MET A 11 7.48 0.32 7.47
C MET A 11 6.60 1.54 7.73
N PRO A 12 6.43 2.44 6.74
CA PRO A 12 5.47 3.53 6.85
C PRO A 12 4.05 2.99 7.06
N THR A 13 3.31 3.61 7.98
CA THR A 13 1.95 3.18 8.35
C THR A 13 0.99 3.04 7.16
N LEU A 14 1.16 3.88 6.12
CA LEU A 14 0.29 3.91 4.95
C LEU A 14 0.95 3.35 3.69
N ILE A 15 2.03 2.57 3.79
CA ILE A 15 2.73 2.07 2.60
C ILE A 15 1.80 1.24 1.69
N LEU A 16 1.02 0.32 2.26
CA LEU A 16 0.13 -0.56 1.48
C LEU A 16 -1.06 0.20 0.83
N PRO A 17 -1.81 1.07 1.55
CA PRO A 17 -2.82 1.92 0.93
C PRO A 17 -2.26 2.85 -0.13
N SER A 18 -1.15 3.53 0.17
CA SER A 18 -0.61 4.58 -0.70
C SER A 18 -0.11 3.99 -2.01
N VAL A 19 0.58 2.84 -1.98
CA VAL A 19 1.06 2.18 -3.21
C VAL A 19 -0.12 1.77 -4.11
N GLN A 20 -1.20 1.23 -3.52
CA GLN A 20 -2.37 0.76 -4.29
C GLN A 20 -3.10 1.88 -5.04
N VAL A 21 -3.14 3.09 -4.47
CA VAL A 21 -3.79 4.27 -5.05
C VAL A 21 -2.83 5.01 -5.98
N ASN A 22 -1.58 5.22 -5.56
CA ASN A 22 -0.62 6.03 -6.32
C ASN A 22 -0.19 5.35 -7.63
N ILE A 23 -0.10 4.02 -7.68
CA ILE A 23 0.20 3.30 -8.93
C ILE A 23 -0.90 3.47 -9.99
N ARG A 24 -2.12 3.82 -9.56
CA ARG A 24 -3.27 4.12 -10.43
C ARG A 24 -3.41 5.62 -10.73
N GLY A 25 -2.39 6.42 -10.46
CA GLY A 25 -2.43 7.86 -10.67
C GLY A 25 -3.31 8.62 -9.67
N GLY A 26 -3.55 8.05 -8.48
CA GLY A 26 -4.41 8.67 -7.46
C GLY A 26 -5.84 8.13 -7.44
N GLU A 27 -6.21 7.30 -8.42
CA GLU A 27 -7.53 6.68 -8.51
C GLU A 27 -7.66 5.48 -7.58
N PHE A 28 -8.85 5.30 -7.00
CA PHE A 28 -9.16 4.13 -6.20
C PHE A 28 -9.28 2.86 -7.06
N PRO A 29 -9.16 1.67 -6.45
CA PRO A 29 -9.54 0.43 -7.13
C PRO A 29 -10.99 0.46 -7.63
N PRO A 30 -11.31 -0.24 -8.73
CA PRO A 30 -12.68 -0.46 -9.16
C PRO A 30 -13.54 -0.94 -8.00
N ALA A 31 -14.77 -0.45 -7.96
CA ALA A 31 -15.76 -0.95 -7.04
C ALA A 31 -16.02 -2.45 -7.28
N GLU A 32 -16.29 -3.18 -6.21
CA GLU A 32 -16.79 -4.55 -6.29
C GLU A 32 -18.29 -4.55 -6.65
N GLU A 33 -18.92 -5.73 -6.71
CA GLU A 33 -20.33 -5.88 -7.12
C GLU A 33 -21.32 -5.08 -6.26
N ASN A 34 -20.93 -4.75 -5.02
CA ASN A 34 -21.72 -3.93 -4.11
C ASN A 34 -21.54 -2.42 -4.32
N GLY A 35 -20.78 -1.99 -5.33
CA GLY A 35 -20.52 -0.59 -5.64
C GLY A 35 -19.49 0.09 -4.72
N ILE A 36 -18.80 -0.65 -3.85
CA ILE A 36 -17.81 -0.12 -2.92
C ILE A 36 -16.40 -0.52 -3.35
N SER A 37 -15.46 0.43 -3.32
CA SER A 37 -14.04 0.19 -3.55
C SER A 37 -13.34 -0.25 -2.25
N TYR A 38 -12.53 -1.30 -2.34
CA TYR A 38 -11.77 -1.84 -1.21
C TYR A 38 -10.27 -1.80 -1.46
N LEU A 39 -9.52 -1.38 -0.44
CA LEU A 39 -8.07 -1.54 -0.40
C LEU A 39 -7.74 -2.91 0.19
N LYS A 40 -6.83 -3.64 -0.45
CA LYS A 40 -6.48 -5.00 -0.06
C LYS A 40 -5.24 -4.97 0.82
N ILE A 41 -5.33 -5.51 2.03
CA ILE A 41 -4.18 -5.63 2.94
C ILE A 41 -3.69 -7.07 2.90
N PRO A 42 -2.53 -7.35 2.27
CA PRO A 42 -1.95 -8.67 2.31
C PRO A 42 -1.50 -9.02 3.73
N LEU A 43 -1.86 -10.23 4.19
CA LEU A 43 -1.48 -10.74 5.50
C LEU A 43 -0.17 -11.54 5.37
N ASN A 44 0.84 -11.18 6.17
CA ASN A 44 2.14 -11.88 6.26
C ASN A 44 2.89 -12.05 4.93
N ALA A 45 2.77 -11.10 4.01
CA ALA A 45 3.38 -11.16 2.67
C ALA A 45 4.23 -9.93 2.33
N LEU A 46 4.72 -9.22 3.34
CA LEU A 46 5.63 -8.08 3.21
C LEU A 46 6.99 -8.40 3.85
#